data_AF-A0A2C6BIA4-F1
#
_entry.id   AF-A0A2C6BIA4-F1
#
_cell.length_a   1.000
_cell.length_b   1.000
_cell.length_c   1.000
_cell.angle_alpha   90.00
_cell.angle_beta   90.00
_cell.angle_gamma   90.00
#
_symmetry.space_group_name_H-M   'P 1'
#
loop_
_entity.id
_entity.type
_entity.pdbx_description
1 polymer ?
#
loop_
_entity_poly.entity_id
_entity_poly.type
_entity_poly.pdbx_seq_one_letter_code
_entity_poly.pdbx_strand_id
1 'polypeptide(L)'
;MGELKLKNQITSLDLLEQINLFRKEEYKEKLKNGTLTEAQKKRGKSVKLEHYDLLDIIRDEFSIEITDGKISVSEYKDTTGRKLPMFILTLSQAKQVLLRESKYVRRAIIHYIEVLEQAIIDKAKSEWLLTRQQGKLVRREETDAIQVLIEYAKKQGSQHSDKLYMTYSKLVNSLVGIKANSRDKVDFGILMIIRQLEDMFTRVITSSMENEIHYKEIYQICKKQGTHFIEIVNGNVKSLGYVN
;
A
#
# COMPACT_ATOMS: atom_id res chain seq x y z
N MET A 1 -12.20 -3.46 16.25
CA MET A 1 -10.76 -3.43 15.89
C MET A 1 -10.65 -2.63 14.62
N GLY A 2 -10.24 -1.37 14.71
CA GLY A 2 -10.09 -0.51 13.54
C GLY A 2 -8.97 -1.02 12.65
N GLU A 3 -9.12 -0.83 11.33
CA GLU A 3 -8.05 -1.01 10.35
C GLU A 3 -6.73 -0.47 10.91
N LEU A 4 -5.76 -1.34 11.14
CA LEU A 4 -4.35 -0.96 11.15
C LEU A 4 -4.05 -0.46 9.73
N LYS A 5 -4.40 0.81 9.46
CA LYS A 5 -3.84 1.56 8.34
C LYS A 5 -2.35 1.57 8.61
N LEU A 6 -1.63 0.68 7.92
CA LEU A 6 -0.18 0.60 7.91
C LEU A 6 0.34 1.97 7.43
N LYS A 7 0.58 2.84 8.40
CA LYS A 7 1.15 4.16 8.21
C LYS A 7 2.52 4.12 8.88
N ASN A 8 3.55 4.63 8.21
CA ASN A 8 4.88 4.87 8.81
C ASN A 8 4.85 5.98 9.87
N GLN A 9 3.67 6.25 10.43
CA GLN A 9 3.35 7.34 11.31
C GLN A 9 2.38 6.83 12.37
N ILE A 10 2.51 7.38 13.57
CA ILE A 10 1.67 7.10 14.73
C ILE A 10 1.17 8.42 15.29
N THR A 11 -0.09 8.46 15.74
CA THR A 11 -0.57 9.65 16.43
C THR A 11 -0.05 9.65 17.87
N SER A 12 0.12 10.85 18.46
CA SER A 12 0.45 10.97 19.88
C SER A 12 -0.58 10.28 20.80
N LEU A 13 -1.83 10.13 20.35
CA LEU A 13 -2.87 9.43 21.11
C LEU A 13 -2.64 7.91 21.08
N ASP A 14 -2.37 7.34 19.91
CA ASP A 14 -2.03 5.91 19.79
C ASP A 14 -0.75 5.58 20.57
N LEU A 15 0.26 6.46 20.49
CA LEU A 15 1.50 6.32 21.24
C LEU A 15 1.27 6.32 22.75
N LEU A 16 0.40 7.21 23.24
CA LEU A 16 0.01 7.29 24.65
C LEU A 16 -0.63 5.98 25.16
N GLU A 17 -1.54 5.41 24.36
CA GLU A 17 -2.19 4.15 24.70
C GLU A 17 -1.17 3.02 24.90
N GLN A 18 -0.21 2.90 23.97
CA GLN A 18 0.85 1.90 24.05
C GLN A 18 1.77 2.14 25.26
N ILE A 19 2.19 3.38 25.52
CA ILE A 19 3.00 3.73 26.70
C ILE A 19 2.29 3.29 27.99
N ASN A 20 1.01 3.64 28.12
CA ASN A 20 0.24 3.33 29.32
C ASN A 20 -0.02 1.82 29.48
N LEU A 21 -0.18 1.09 28.38
CA LEU A 21 -0.27 -0.37 28.39
C LEU A 21 1.01 -0.98 28.98
N PHE A 22 2.18 -0.65 28.43
CA PHE A 22 3.44 -1.22 28.88
C PHE A 22 3.86 -0.77 30.28
N ARG A 23 3.52 0.46 30.72
CA ARG A 23 3.69 0.90 32.11
C ARG A 23 2.88 0.05 33.10
N LYS A 24 1.67 -0.36 32.70
CA LYS A 24 0.81 -1.24 33.51
C LYS A 24 1.39 -2.66 33.57
N GLU A 25 1.91 -3.16 32.46
CA GLU A 25 2.61 -4.45 32.42
C GLU A 25 3.88 -4.45 33.26
N GLU A 26 4.71 -3.41 33.15
CA GLU A 26 5.90 -3.25 33.98
C GLU A 26 5.56 -3.31 35.48
N TYR A 27 4.51 -2.59 35.89
CA TYR A 27 4.06 -2.60 37.28
C TYR A 27 3.64 -4.00 37.74
N LYS A 28 2.87 -4.73 36.92
CA LYS A 28 2.45 -6.11 37.22
C LYS A 28 3.65 -7.05 37.35
N GLU A 29 4.64 -6.93 36.46
CA GLU A 29 5.86 -7.73 36.50
C GLU A 29 6.69 -7.41 37.75
N LYS A 30 6.86 -6.14 38.10
CA LYS A 30 7.53 -5.74 39.35
C LYS A 30 6.80 -6.23 40.60
N LEU A 31 5.47 -6.22 40.59
CA LEU A 31 4.64 -6.75 41.68
C LEU A 31 4.87 -8.25 41.88
N LYS A 32 4.81 -9.04 40.80
CA LYS A 32 5.08 -10.49 40.84
C LYS A 32 6.49 -10.80 41.36
N ASN A 33 7.47 -9.99 40.96
CA ASN A 33 8.87 -10.20 41.30
C ASN A 33 9.28 -9.57 42.64
N GLY A 34 8.36 -8.91 43.35
CA GLY A 34 8.66 -8.23 44.62
C GLY A 34 9.61 -7.03 44.51
N THR A 35 9.81 -6.46 43.31
CA THR A 35 10.79 -5.39 43.02
C THR A 35 10.16 -3.99 42.95
N LEU A 36 8.96 -3.81 43.50
CA LEU A 36 8.32 -2.50 43.57
C LEU A 36 9.09 -1.55 44.50
N THR A 37 9.22 -0.30 44.06
CA THR A 37 9.70 0.80 44.92
C THR A 37 8.68 1.13 46.00
N GLU A 38 9.12 1.75 47.10
CA GLU A 38 8.23 2.18 48.18
C GLU A 38 7.11 3.12 47.71
N ALA A 39 7.45 4.04 46.78
CA ALA A 39 6.46 4.92 46.16
C ALA A 39 5.42 4.18 45.31
N GLN A 40 5.80 3.06 44.69
CA GLN A 40 4.88 2.21 43.93
C GLN A 40 3.99 1.38 44.86
N LYS A 41 4.57 0.80 45.92
CA LYS A 41 3.83 0.05 46.96
C LYS A 41 2.75 0.92 47.60
N LYS A 42 3.13 2.14 48.01
CA LYS A 42 2.20 3.12 48.60
C LYS A 42 1.04 3.49 47.67
N ARG A 43 1.30 3.55 46.35
CA ARG A 43 0.30 3.93 45.34
C ARG A 43 -0.63 2.77 44.95
N GLY A 44 -0.13 1.54 44.99
CA GLY A 44 -0.88 0.34 44.63
C GLY A 44 -1.21 0.18 43.12
N LYS A 45 -0.75 1.08 42.25
CA LYS A 45 -1.00 1.05 40.80
C LYS A 45 0.10 1.71 39.97
N SER A 46 0.14 1.41 38.67
CA SER A 46 1.00 2.12 37.71
C SER A 46 0.58 3.59 37.56
N VAL A 47 1.55 4.45 37.23
CA VAL A 47 1.30 5.86 36.93
C VAL A 47 0.88 5.97 35.47
N LYS A 48 -0.34 6.48 35.26
CA LYS A 48 -0.84 6.77 33.92
C LYS A 48 -0.24 8.09 33.44
N LEU A 49 0.27 8.11 32.21
CA LEU A 49 0.61 9.33 31.49
C LEU A 49 -0.68 9.92 30.93
N GLU A 50 -0.92 11.20 31.14
CA GLU A 50 -2.02 11.91 30.48
C GLU A 50 -1.56 12.44 29.12
N HIS A 51 -2.51 12.63 28.21
CA HIS A 51 -2.17 13.07 26.84
C HIS A 51 -1.52 14.45 26.83
N TYR A 52 -2.00 15.35 27.68
CA TYR A 52 -1.42 16.68 27.86
C TYR A 52 0.08 16.61 28.18
N ASP A 53 0.49 15.75 29.13
CA ASP A 53 1.88 15.59 29.52
C ASP A 53 2.73 15.03 28.38
N LEU A 54 2.17 14.11 27.59
CA LEU A 54 2.85 13.57 26.41
C LEU A 54 3.04 14.65 25.33
N LEU A 55 2.06 15.52 25.13
CA LEU A 55 2.19 16.63 24.18
C LEU A 55 3.30 17.59 24.62
N ASP A 56 3.44 17.86 25.92
CA ASP A 56 4.51 18.70 26.44
C ASP A 56 5.89 18.07 26.23
N ILE A 57 6.01 16.75 26.44
CA ILE A 57 7.23 16.01 26.11
C ILE A 57 7.56 16.15 24.61
N ILE A 58 6.58 15.98 23.73
CA ILE A 58 6.78 16.08 22.27
C ILE A 58 7.21 17.49 21.87
N ARG A 59 6.61 18.53 22.49
CA ARG A 59 6.97 19.93 22.23
C ARG A 59 8.38 20.26 22.67
N ASP A 60 8.79 19.75 23.82
CA ASP A 60 10.15 19.92 24.34
C ASP A 60 11.17 19.23 23.42
N GLU A 61 10.91 17.97 23.07
CA GLU A 61 11.82 17.15 22.26
C GLU A 61 11.99 17.67 20.82
N PHE A 62 10.92 18.18 20.21
CA PHE A 62 10.89 18.58 18.80
C PHE A 62 10.56 20.05 18.58
N SER A 63 10.95 20.92 19.51
CA SER A 63 10.64 22.35 19.46
C SER A 63 11.05 23.00 18.13
N ILE A 64 12.21 22.62 17.59
CA ILE A 64 12.75 23.12 16.31
C ILE A 64 11.92 22.58 15.14
N GLU A 65 11.71 21.26 15.07
CA GLU A 65 10.98 20.61 13.97
C GLU A 65 9.52 21.05 13.92
N ILE A 66 8.90 21.31 15.07
CA ILE A 66 7.55 21.88 15.15
C ILE A 66 7.54 23.31 14.62
N THR A 67 8.52 24.13 15.01
CA THR A 67 8.65 25.52 14.54
C THR A 67 8.87 25.57 13.02
N ASP A 68 9.67 24.64 12.49
CA ASP A 68 9.93 24.47 11.06
C ASP A 68 8.76 23.84 10.29
N GLY A 69 7.67 23.45 10.96
CA GLY A 69 6.51 22.79 10.32
C GLY A 69 6.78 21.36 9.82
N LYS A 70 7.84 20.71 10.31
CA LYS A 70 8.24 19.33 9.94
C LYS A 70 7.45 18.25 10.67
N ILE A 71 6.68 18.61 11.69
CA ILE A 71 5.78 17.70 12.41
C ILE A 71 4.34 18.16 12.19
N SER A 72 3.51 17.24 11.69
CA SER A 72 2.11 17.53 11.43
C SER A 72 1.27 17.51 12.71
N VAL A 73 0.37 18.48 12.81
CA VAL A 73 -0.64 18.58 13.88
C VAL A 73 -2.00 18.18 13.33
N SER A 74 -2.76 17.44 14.11
CA SER A 74 -4.14 17.04 13.84
C SER A 74 -4.98 17.23 15.10
N GLU A 75 -6.26 16.89 15.04
CA GLU A 75 -7.21 17.01 16.15
C GLU A 75 -7.99 15.70 16.34
N TYR A 76 -8.35 15.39 17.58
CA TYR A 76 -9.29 14.33 17.93
C TYR A 76 -10.40 14.88 18.81
N LYS A 77 -11.55 14.19 18.85
CA LYS A 77 -12.63 14.51 19.79
C LYS A 77 -12.48 13.66 21.04
N ASP A 78 -12.47 14.29 22.20
CA ASP A 78 -12.52 13.57 23.47
C ASP A 78 -13.92 13.02 23.77
N THR A 79 -14.07 12.33 24.89
CA THR A 79 -15.35 11.76 25.35
C THR A 79 -16.43 12.81 25.63
N THR A 80 -16.04 14.08 25.77
CA THR A 80 -16.94 15.22 25.96
C THR A 80 -17.26 15.95 24.66
N GLY A 81 -16.71 15.48 23.53
CA GLY A 81 -16.87 16.07 22.20
C GLY A 81 -15.96 17.27 21.93
N ARG A 82 -15.07 17.64 22.85
CA ARG A 82 -14.10 18.72 22.67
C ARG A 82 -13.01 18.28 21.71
N LYS A 83 -12.61 19.19 20.83
CA LYS A 83 -11.49 18.98 19.92
C LYS A 83 -10.18 19.27 20.65
N LEU A 84 -9.29 18.30 20.69
CA LEU A 84 -7.97 18.42 21.31
C LEU A 84 -6.88 18.15 20.26
N PRO A 85 -5.75 18.88 20.32
CA PRO A 85 -4.67 18.70 19.36
C PRO A 85 -3.92 17.39 19.61
N MET A 86 -3.39 16.80 18.55
CA MET A 86 -2.49 15.66 18.59
C MET A 86 -1.42 15.78 17.51
N PHE A 87 -0.20 15.32 17.79
CA PHE A 87 0.85 15.23 16.78
C PHE A 87 0.76 13.93 15.99
N ILE A 88 1.14 13.98 14.71
CA ILE A 88 1.39 12.81 13.87
C ILE A 88 2.91 12.68 13.75
N LEU A 89 3.46 11.63 14.35
CA LEU A 89 4.89 11.39 14.44
C LEU A 89 5.29 10.27 13.49
N THR A 90 6.46 10.36 12.88
CA THR A 90 7.09 9.19 12.25
C THR A 90 7.47 8.16 13.30
N LEU A 91 7.66 6.90 12.90
CA LEU A 91 8.12 5.85 13.82
C LEU A 91 9.47 6.19 14.49
N SER A 92 10.37 6.88 13.78
CA SER A 92 11.65 7.34 14.34
C SER A 92 11.46 8.41 15.42
N GLN A 93 10.62 9.41 15.15
CA GLN A 93 10.28 10.43 16.14
C GLN A 93 9.59 9.83 17.36
N ALA A 94 8.67 8.88 17.14
CA ALA A 94 8.05 8.14 18.24
C ALA A 94 9.09 7.40 19.10
N LYS A 95 10.10 6.75 18.49
CA LYS A 95 11.21 6.11 19.23
C LYS A 95 11.99 7.11 20.11
N GLN A 96 12.20 8.34 19.64
CA GLN A 96 12.90 9.38 20.42
C GLN A 96 12.10 9.83 21.64
N VAL A 97 10.77 10.00 21.51
CA VAL A 97 9.88 10.34 22.65
C VAL A 97 9.99 9.32 23.79
N LEU A 98 10.25 8.05 23.48
CA LEU A 98 10.38 6.96 24.46
C LEU A 98 11.68 7.01 25.29
N LEU A 99 12.61 7.91 24.99
CA LEU A 99 13.84 8.04 25.78
C LEU A 99 13.56 8.42 27.25
N ARG A 100 12.40 9.02 27.53
CA ARG A 100 11.95 9.37 28.90
C ARG A 100 11.29 8.22 29.64
N GLU A 101 10.94 7.14 28.96
CA GLU A 101 10.33 5.94 29.56
C GLU A 101 11.37 5.03 30.22
N SER A 102 10.90 4.13 31.09
CA SER A 102 11.74 3.11 31.72
C SER A 102 12.40 2.21 30.66
N LYS A 103 13.57 1.61 31.00
CA LYS A 103 14.23 0.62 30.12
C LYS A 103 13.29 -0.50 29.68
N TYR A 104 12.37 -0.91 30.56
CA TYR A 104 11.38 -1.95 30.27
C TYR A 104 10.41 -1.48 29.18
N VAL A 105 9.74 -0.35 29.42
CA VAL A 105 8.71 0.22 28.53
C VAL A 105 9.30 0.58 27.18
N ARG A 106 10.47 1.25 27.17
CA ARG A 106 11.18 1.62 25.95
C ARG A 106 11.52 0.41 25.08
N ARG A 107 12.07 -0.66 25.68
CA ARG A 107 12.42 -1.88 24.95
C ARG A 107 11.19 -2.58 24.38
N ALA A 108 10.11 -2.66 25.14
CA ALA A 108 8.87 -3.30 24.69
C ALA A 108 8.25 -2.57 23.49
N ILE A 109 8.19 -1.23 23.55
CA ILE A 109 7.62 -0.44 22.46
C ILE A 109 8.52 -0.44 21.22
N ILE A 110 9.85 -0.36 21.37
CA ILE A 110 10.76 -0.49 20.22
C ILE A 110 10.56 -1.84 19.52
N HIS A 111 10.51 -2.93 20.30
CA HIS A 111 10.26 -4.25 19.73
C HIS A 111 8.90 -4.33 19.01
N TYR A 112 7.85 -3.76 19.60
CA TYR A 112 6.55 -3.66 18.97
C TYR A 112 6.61 -2.92 17.62
N ILE A 113 7.33 -1.78 17.56
CA ILE A 113 7.53 -1.02 16.33
C ILE A 113 8.30 -1.85 15.29
N GLU A 114 9.35 -2.56 15.68
CA GLU A 114 10.14 -3.42 14.77
C GLU A 114 9.30 -4.57 14.19
N VAL A 115 8.45 -5.19 14.99
CA VAL A 115 7.51 -6.22 14.52
C VAL A 115 6.53 -5.64 13.50
N LEU A 116 6.04 -4.42 13.72
CA LEU A 116 5.17 -3.74 12.75
C LEU A 116 5.93 -3.40 11.45
N GLU A 117 7.16 -2.89 11.54
CA GLU A 117 8.02 -2.60 10.39
C GLU A 117 8.28 -3.87 9.56
N GLN A 118 8.58 -4.99 10.21
CA GLN A 118 8.80 -6.27 9.54
C GLN A 118 7.54 -6.81 8.87
N ALA A 119 6.38 -6.71 9.53
CA ALA A 119 5.11 -7.12 8.94
C ALA A 119 4.76 -6.34 7.66
N ILE A 120 5.11 -5.04 7.60
CA ILE A 120 4.96 -4.23 6.38
C ILE A 120 5.83 -4.78 5.25
N ILE A 121 7.11 -5.06 5.54
CA ILE A 121 8.07 -5.59 4.56
C ILE A 121 7.61 -6.95 4.03
N ASP A 122 7.21 -7.84 4.93
CA ASP A 122 6.79 -9.20 4.57
C ASP A 122 5.50 -9.19 3.74
N LYS A 123 4.54 -8.31 4.07
CA LYS A 123 3.34 -8.11 3.27
C LYS A 123 3.67 -7.64 1.86
N ALA A 124 4.51 -6.61 1.72
CA ALA A 124 4.92 -6.10 0.42
C ALA A 124 5.66 -7.17 -0.41
N LYS A 125 6.52 -7.97 0.23
CA LYS A 125 7.23 -9.09 -0.41
C LYS A 125 6.27 -10.20 -0.86
N SER A 126 5.28 -10.54 -0.03
CA SER A 126 4.26 -11.53 -0.35
C SER A 126 3.39 -11.09 -1.54
N GLU A 127 2.92 -9.84 -1.52
CA GLU A 127 2.18 -9.24 -2.63
C GLU A 127 3.01 -9.23 -3.93
N TRP A 128 4.31 -8.94 -3.84
CA TRP A 128 5.23 -9.01 -4.97
C TRP A 128 5.38 -10.42 -5.54
N LEU A 129 5.53 -11.44 -4.68
CA LEU A 129 5.62 -12.84 -5.09
C LEU A 129 4.33 -13.34 -5.75
N LEU A 130 3.17 -13.03 -5.15
CA LEU A 130 1.86 -13.36 -5.70
C LEU A 130 1.64 -12.68 -7.05
N THR A 131 1.97 -11.40 -7.17
CA THR A 131 1.87 -10.65 -8.43
C THR A 131 2.76 -11.27 -9.51
N ARG A 132 3.99 -11.67 -9.15
CA ARG A 132 4.91 -12.33 -10.09
C ARG A 132 4.41 -13.69 -10.54
N GLN A 133 3.87 -14.50 -9.63
CA GLN A 133 3.31 -15.82 -9.96
C GLN A 133 2.08 -15.68 -10.85
N GLN A 134 1.15 -14.80 -10.48
CA GLN A 134 -0.04 -14.50 -11.28
C GLN A 134 0.35 -13.94 -12.64
N GLY A 135 1.35 -13.05 -12.72
CA GLY A 135 1.85 -12.54 -13.99
C GLY A 135 2.51 -13.61 -14.88
N LYS A 136 2.98 -14.74 -14.34
CA LYS A 136 3.39 -15.90 -15.14
C LYS A 136 2.21 -16.70 -15.66
N LEU A 137 1.13 -16.82 -14.88
CA LEU A 137 -0.09 -17.54 -15.26
C LEU A 137 -0.84 -16.77 -16.35
N VAL A 138 -1.08 -15.47 -16.14
CA VAL A 138 -1.77 -14.59 -17.10
C VAL A 138 -1.03 -14.54 -18.45
N ARG A 139 0.30 -14.43 -18.44
CA ARG A 139 1.09 -14.51 -19.70
C ARG A 139 0.92 -15.84 -20.44
N ARG A 140 0.66 -16.95 -19.75
CA ARG A 140 0.37 -18.23 -20.40
C ARG A 140 -1.02 -18.17 -21.04
N GLU A 141 -2.03 -17.76 -20.29
CA GLU A 141 -3.41 -17.62 -20.79
C GLU A 141 -3.50 -16.67 -22.01
N GLU A 142 -2.79 -15.55 -22.00
CA GLU A 142 -2.68 -14.66 -23.17
C GLU A 142 -1.99 -15.28 -24.35
N THR A 143 -0.88 -15.99 -24.10
CA THR A 143 -0.15 -16.67 -25.16
C THR A 143 -1.09 -17.68 -25.82
N ASP A 144 -1.92 -18.37 -25.03
CA ASP A 144 -2.92 -19.32 -25.51
C ASP A 144 -4.03 -18.60 -26.31
N ALA A 145 -4.59 -17.49 -25.81
CA ALA A 145 -5.63 -16.74 -26.51
C ALA A 145 -5.15 -16.13 -27.84
N ILE A 146 -3.94 -15.57 -27.86
CA ILE A 146 -3.34 -15.05 -29.10
C ILE A 146 -3.02 -16.21 -30.05
N GLN A 147 -2.58 -17.36 -29.56
CA GLN A 147 -2.34 -18.53 -30.40
C GLN A 147 -3.62 -18.97 -31.12
N VAL A 148 -4.75 -19.00 -30.42
CA VAL A 148 -6.08 -19.26 -31.02
C VAL A 148 -6.43 -18.17 -32.04
N LEU A 149 -6.16 -16.90 -31.73
CA LEU A 149 -6.37 -15.80 -32.67
C LEU A 149 -5.51 -15.90 -33.94
N ILE A 150 -4.28 -16.41 -33.85
CA ILE A 150 -3.40 -16.66 -35.00
C ILE A 150 -4.06 -17.66 -35.95
N GLU A 151 -4.56 -18.77 -35.41
CA GLU A 151 -5.27 -19.78 -36.21
C GLU A 151 -6.56 -19.23 -36.83
N TYR A 152 -7.32 -18.47 -36.05
CA TYR A 152 -8.51 -17.78 -36.51
C TYR A 152 -8.21 -16.82 -37.68
N ALA A 153 -7.16 -16.00 -37.56
CA ALA A 153 -6.72 -15.09 -38.61
C ALA A 153 -6.24 -15.82 -39.88
N LYS A 154 -5.59 -16.98 -39.75
CA LYS A 154 -5.22 -17.83 -40.90
C LYS A 154 -6.45 -18.31 -41.66
N LYS A 155 -7.48 -18.77 -40.96
CA LYS A 155 -8.75 -19.20 -41.57
C LYS A 155 -9.43 -18.06 -42.33
N GLN A 156 -9.25 -16.82 -41.89
CA GLN A 156 -9.72 -15.61 -42.58
C GLN A 156 -8.79 -15.11 -43.69
N GLY A 157 -7.74 -15.86 -44.05
CA GLY A 157 -6.85 -15.56 -45.18
C GLY A 157 -5.64 -14.67 -44.85
N SER A 158 -5.31 -14.46 -43.57
CA SER A 158 -4.14 -13.67 -43.18
C SER A 158 -2.82 -14.35 -43.56
N GLN A 159 -1.99 -13.65 -44.35
CA GLN A 159 -0.65 -14.11 -44.75
C GLN A 159 0.44 -13.85 -43.69
N HIS A 160 0.13 -13.08 -42.64
CA HIS A 160 1.08 -12.65 -41.61
C HIS A 160 0.53 -12.84 -40.19
N SER A 161 -0.33 -13.85 -40.01
CA SER A 161 -0.95 -14.18 -38.71
C SER A 161 0.09 -14.44 -37.62
N ASP A 162 1.24 -15.02 -37.96
CA ASP A 162 2.36 -15.32 -37.05
C ASP A 162 2.89 -14.07 -36.31
N LYS A 163 2.72 -12.88 -36.88
CA LYS A 163 3.16 -11.62 -36.29
C LYS A 163 2.20 -11.05 -35.24
N LEU A 164 1.03 -11.65 -35.02
CA LEU A 164 0.02 -11.10 -34.12
C LEU A 164 0.53 -11.03 -32.67
N TYR A 165 1.28 -12.03 -32.19
CA TYR A 165 1.88 -11.98 -30.84
C TYR A 165 2.73 -10.72 -30.63
N MET A 166 3.64 -10.45 -31.57
CA MET A 166 4.47 -9.24 -31.52
C MET A 166 3.63 -7.96 -31.64
N THR A 167 2.56 -8.00 -32.41
CA THR A 167 1.68 -6.84 -32.63
C THR A 167 0.93 -6.46 -31.34
N TYR A 168 0.36 -7.43 -30.64
CA TYR A 168 -0.31 -7.20 -29.35
C TYR A 168 0.67 -6.82 -28.24
N SER A 169 1.84 -7.46 -28.18
CA SER A 169 2.88 -7.09 -27.21
C SER A 169 3.35 -5.64 -27.41
N LYS A 170 3.55 -5.20 -28.66
CA LYS A 170 3.88 -3.81 -28.99
C LYS A 170 2.75 -2.84 -28.62
N LEU A 171 1.49 -3.23 -28.82
CA LEU A 171 0.34 -2.42 -28.43
C LEU A 171 0.34 -2.17 -26.92
N VAL A 172 0.49 -3.21 -26.10
CA VAL A 172 0.53 -3.07 -24.63
C VAL A 172 1.69 -2.16 -24.20
N ASN A 173 2.90 -2.38 -24.75
CA ASN A 173 4.06 -1.55 -24.44
C ASN A 173 3.85 -0.08 -24.82
N SER A 174 3.21 0.16 -25.98
CA SER A 174 2.89 1.50 -26.44
C SER A 174 1.88 2.20 -25.54
N LEU A 175 0.87 1.48 -25.04
CA LEU A 175 -0.18 2.03 -24.18
C LEU A 175 0.36 2.51 -22.83
N VAL A 176 1.36 1.83 -22.29
CA VAL A 176 2.00 2.20 -21.01
C VAL A 176 3.28 3.02 -21.19
N GLY A 177 3.67 3.36 -22.42
CA GLY A 177 4.81 4.23 -22.71
C GLY A 177 6.19 3.61 -22.48
N ILE A 178 6.34 2.29 -22.62
CA ILE A 178 7.61 1.58 -22.36
C ILE A 178 8.28 1.09 -23.65
N LYS A 179 9.61 0.94 -23.61
CA LYS A 179 10.38 0.38 -24.73
C LYS A 179 10.22 -1.15 -24.78
N ALA A 180 10.50 -1.73 -25.93
CA ALA A 180 10.59 -3.18 -26.04
C ALA A 180 11.67 -3.73 -25.09
N ASN A 181 11.44 -4.91 -24.52
CA ASN A 181 12.36 -5.59 -23.61
C ASN A 181 12.75 -4.79 -22.36
N SER A 182 11.91 -3.87 -21.89
CA SER A 182 12.14 -3.13 -20.64
C SER A 182 11.19 -3.51 -19.50
N ARG A 183 10.32 -4.52 -19.69
CA ARG A 183 9.30 -4.90 -18.70
C ARG A 183 9.87 -5.39 -17.38
N ASP A 184 11.10 -5.88 -17.37
CA ASP A 184 11.87 -6.29 -16.19
C ASP A 184 12.39 -5.10 -15.37
N LYS A 185 12.35 -3.89 -15.91
CA LYS A 185 12.91 -2.66 -15.33
C LYS A 185 11.87 -1.59 -15.00
N VAL A 186 10.60 -1.85 -15.27
CA VAL A 186 9.50 -0.90 -14.98
C VAL A 186 9.04 -1.01 -13.53
N ASP A 187 8.49 0.08 -12.99
CA ASP A 187 7.96 0.09 -11.64
C ASP A 187 6.72 -0.80 -11.47
N PHE A 188 6.36 -1.06 -10.21
CA PHE A 188 5.25 -1.95 -9.86
C PHE A 188 3.89 -1.48 -10.39
N GLY A 189 3.65 -0.17 -10.42
CA GLY A 189 2.40 0.40 -10.93
C GLY A 189 2.25 0.12 -12.42
N ILE A 190 3.30 0.36 -13.21
CA ILE A 190 3.33 0.07 -14.64
C ILE A 190 3.15 -1.44 -14.90
N LEU A 191 3.80 -2.30 -14.11
CA LEU A 191 3.62 -3.76 -14.21
C LEU A 191 2.17 -4.20 -14.00
N MET A 192 1.48 -3.59 -13.04
CA MET A 192 0.07 -3.89 -12.76
C MET A 192 -0.84 -3.45 -13.92
N ILE A 193 -0.60 -2.26 -14.47
CA ILE A 193 -1.35 -1.72 -15.61
C ILE A 193 -1.15 -2.59 -16.85
N ILE A 194 0.09 -3.01 -17.13
CA ILE A 194 0.39 -3.96 -18.22
C ILE A 194 -0.50 -5.18 -18.09
N ARG A 195 -0.52 -5.82 -16.91
CA ARG A 195 -1.31 -7.02 -16.65
C ARG A 195 -2.81 -6.82 -16.89
N GLN A 196 -3.37 -5.69 -16.46
CA GLN A 196 -4.80 -5.43 -16.61
C GLN A 196 -5.18 -5.26 -18.08
N LEU A 197 -4.33 -4.61 -18.89
CA LEU A 197 -4.52 -4.54 -20.35
C LEU A 197 -4.49 -5.91 -20.99
N GLU A 198 -3.56 -6.74 -20.54
CA GLU A 198 -3.22 -8.06 -21.07
C GLU A 198 -4.38 -9.07 -20.83
N ASP A 199 -4.91 -9.09 -19.62
CA ASP A 199 -6.12 -9.83 -19.23
C ASP A 199 -7.40 -9.31 -19.95
N MET A 200 -7.54 -7.99 -20.07
CA MET A 200 -8.64 -7.38 -20.84
C MET A 200 -8.58 -7.79 -22.32
N PHE A 201 -7.42 -7.75 -22.96
CA PHE A 201 -7.27 -8.15 -24.35
C PHE A 201 -7.60 -9.62 -24.55
N THR A 202 -7.19 -10.51 -23.65
CA THR A 202 -7.58 -11.92 -23.69
C THR A 202 -9.10 -12.08 -23.72
N ARG A 203 -9.83 -11.40 -22.83
CA ARG A 203 -11.31 -11.46 -22.82
C ARG A 203 -11.93 -10.91 -24.11
N VAL A 204 -11.43 -9.77 -24.59
CA VAL A 204 -11.93 -9.13 -25.82
C VAL A 204 -11.70 -10.01 -27.03
N ILE A 205 -10.50 -10.59 -27.16
CA ILE A 205 -10.13 -11.48 -28.26
C ILE A 205 -11.06 -12.69 -28.29
N THR A 206 -11.20 -13.39 -27.15
CA THR A 206 -12.05 -14.57 -27.05
C THR A 206 -13.51 -14.25 -27.39
N SER A 207 -14.09 -13.25 -26.75
CA SER A 207 -15.48 -12.86 -27.01
C SER A 207 -15.69 -12.36 -28.44
N SER A 208 -14.73 -11.67 -29.04
CA SER A 208 -14.85 -11.21 -30.43
C SER A 208 -14.81 -12.36 -31.43
N MET A 209 -13.98 -13.39 -31.17
CA MET A 209 -13.94 -14.60 -32.01
C MET A 209 -15.24 -15.41 -31.91
N GLU A 210 -15.83 -15.52 -30.71
CA GLU A 210 -17.16 -16.14 -30.51
C GLU A 210 -18.26 -15.44 -31.31
N ASN A 211 -18.15 -14.12 -31.47
CA ASN A 211 -19.05 -13.30 -32.28
C ASN A 211 -18.62 -13.19 -33.76
N GLU A 212 -17.71 -14.06 -34.22
CA GLU A 212 -17.21 -14.14 -35.59
C GLU A 212 -16.64 -12.82 -36.16
N ILE A 213 -16.16 -11.93 -35.30
CA ILE A 213 -15.60 -10.63 -35.69
C ILE A 213 -14.29 -10.83 -36.45
N HIS A 214 -14.10 -10.11 -37.56
CA HIS A 214 -12.90 -10.20 -38.38
C HIS A 214 -11.63 -9.82 -37.58
N TYR A 215 -10.54 -10.59 -37.72
CA TYR A 215 -9.35 -10.49 -36.85
C TYR A 215 -8.71 -9.09 -36.81
N LYS A 216 -8.78 -8.32 -37.90
CA LYS A 216 -8.28 -6.94 -37.95
C LYS A 216 -9.12 -5.99 -37.10
N GLU A 217 -10.43 -6.23 -37.00
CA GLU A 217 -11.35 -5.43 -36.19
C GLU A 217 -11.14 -5.72 -34.71
N ILE A 218 -10.91 -6.99 -34.34
CA ILE A 218 -10.55 -7.39 -32.97
C ILE A 218 -9.37 -6.57 -32.44
N TYR A 219 -8.33 -6.38 -33.26
CA TYR A 219 -7.19 -5.55 -32.90
C TYR A 219 -7.58 -4.08 -32.64
N GLN A 220 -8.46 -3.51 -33.47
CA GLN A 220 -8.93 -2.13 -33.27
C GLN A 220 -9.76 -1.99 -32.00
N ILE A 221 -10.61 -2.99 -31.68
CA ILE A 221 -11.38 -3.02 -30.44
C ILE A 221 -10.43 -3.05 -29.23
N CYS A 222 -9.43 -3.94 -29.24
CA CYS A 222 -8.43 -4.00 -28.19
C CYS A 222 -7.69 -2.68 -28.04
N LYS A 223 -7.23 -2.08 -29.15
CA LYS A 223 -6.55 -0.78 -29.13
C LYS A 223 -7.42 0.33 -28.52
N LYS A 224 -8.70 0.40 -28.89
CA LYS A 224 -9.65 1.39 -28.38
C LYS A 224 -9.88 1.21 -26.88
N GLN A 225 -10.18 -0.02 -26.44
CA GLN A 225 -10.42 -0.30 -25.02
C GLN A 225 -9.17 -0.10 -24.17
N GLY A 226 -7.99 -0.49 -24.68
CA GLY A 226 -6.71 -0.25 -24.00
C GLY A 226 -6.39 1.22 -23.83
N THR A 227 -6.69 2.05 -24.83
CA THR A 227 -6.52 3.51 -24.74
C THR A 227 -7.45 4.09 -23.67
N HIS A 228 -8.73 3.72 -23.71
CA HIS A 228 -9.72 4.16 -22.73
C HIS A 228 -9.37 3.76 -21.29
N PHE A 229 -8.89 2.53 -21.10
CA PHE A 229 -8.43 2.05 -19.81
C PHE A 229 -7.27 2.89 -19.26
N ILE A 230 -6.28 3.22 -20.11
CA ILE A 230 -5.15 4.06 -19.71
C ILE A 230 -5.58 5.49 -19.39
N GLU A 231 -6.53 6.05 -20.13
CA GLU A 231 -7.09 7.38 -19.84
C GLU A 231 -7.77 7.44 -18.45
N ILE A 232 -8.53 6.39 -18.10
CA ILE A 232 -9.15 6.25 -16.77
C ILE A 232 -8.08 6.17 -15.69
N VAL A 233 -7.10 5.28 -15.87
CA VAL A 233 -6.04 5.04 -14.87
C VAL A 233 -5.18 6.30 -14.66
N ASN A 234 -4.92 7.07 -15.72
CA ASN A 234 -4.15 8.31 -15.65
C ASN A 234 -4.99 9.54 -15.24
N GLY A 235 -6.27 9.37 -14.89
CA GLY A 235 -7.14 10.44 -14.39
C GLY A 235 -7.62 11.45 -15.44
N ASN A 236 -7.49 11.13 -16.73
CA ASN A 236 -7.88 12.02 -17.83
C ASN A 236 -9.34 11.74 -18.26
N VAL A 237 -10.29 12.09 -17.39
CA VAL A 237 -11.73 11.76 -17.55
C VAL A 237 -12.40 12.48 -18.74
N LYS A 238 -11.75 13.52 -19.32
CA LYS A 238 -12.31 14.32 -20.43
C LYS A 238 -12.45 13.56 -21.76
N SER A 239 -11.77 12.44 -21.95
CA SER A 239 -11.80 11.65 -23.19
C SER A 239 -12.90 10.58 -23.23
N LEU A 240 -13.62 10.36 -22.11
CA LEU A 240 -14.58 9.26 -21.97
C LEU A 240 -15.99 9.57 -22.51
N GLY A 241 -16.20 10.74 -23.12
CA GLY A 241 -17.48 11.10 -23.75
C GLY A 241 -18.64 11.35 -22.76
N TYR A 242 -18.40 11.36 -21.45
CA TYR A 242 -19.38 11.76 -20.43
C TYR A 242 -19.29 13.25 -20.16
N VAL A 243 -19.60 14.06 -21.17
CA VAL A 243 -20.01 15.46 -20.97
C VAL A 243 -21.22 15.70 -21.87
N ASN A 244 -22.40 15.66 -21.24
CA ASN A 244 -23.48 16.60 -21.51
C ASN A 244 -23.86 17.20 -20.17
#